data_AF-A0A2V7KNI2-F1
#
_entry.id   AF-A0A2V7KNI2-F1
#
_cell.length_a   1.000
_cell.length_b   1.000
_cell.length_c   1.000
_cell.angle_alpha   90.00
_cell.angle_beta   90.00
_cell.angle_gamma   90.00
#
_symmetry.space_group_name_H-M   'P 1'
#
loop_
_entity.id
_entity.type
_entity.pdbx_description
1 polymer ?
#
loop_
_entity_poly.entity_id
_entity_poly.type
_entity_poly.pdbx_seq_one_letter_code
_entity_poly.pdbx_strand_id
1 'polypeptide(L)'
;MHRSRFLHTLVPTLAVFAIGTVLLHACRDDRPTAPSTPLSGAILAETASTAVIHPTGDTYLGIDAASHATETQLNLYTWPDAKPANAILMKFDLASIPAGSTVSSATLTLNLVASDATTDPTYTVTAHAIVNKNPVL
;
A
#
# COMPACT_ATOMS: atom_id res chain seq x y z
N MET A 1 26.95 -40.45 8.70
CA MET A 1 27.71 -40.43 7.43
C MET A 1 27.16 -39.31 6.57
N HIS A 2 28.07 -38.55 5.98
CA HIS A 2 27.93 -37.48 4.99
C HIS A 2 27.38 -36.11 5.42
N ARG A 3 28.20 -35.10 5.09
CA ARG A 3 28.17 -33.68 5.43
C ARG A 3 27.32 -32.91 4.43
N SER A 4 26.72 -31.80 4.86
CA SER A 4 26.86 -30.55 4.11
C SER A 4 26.76 -29.35 5.06
N ARG A 5 27.74 -28.47 4.93
CA ARG A 5 27.91 -27.21 5.66
C ARG A 5 27.32 -26.11 4.78
N PHE A 6 26.51 -25.22 5.32
CA PHE A 6 26.48 -23.84 4.85
C PHE A 6 26.37 -22.89 6.04
N LEU A 7 27.52 -22.29 6.34
CA LEU A 7 27.65 -21.10 7.17
C LEU A 7 27.17 -19.93 6.30
N HIS A 8 26.18 -19.16 6.77
CA HIS A 8 25.94 -17.81 6.27
C HIS A 8 26.00 -16.85 7.46
N THR A 9 27.20 -16.34 7.68
CA THR A 9 27.51 -15.14 8.45
C THR A 9 26.78 -13.95 7.83
N LEU A 10 25.87 -13.33 8.57
CA LEU A 10 25.25 -12.07 8.16
C LEU A 10 26.16 -10.92 8.62
N VAL A 11 26.94 -10.40 7.68
CA VAL A 11 27.70 -9.15 7.84
C VAL A 11 26.73 -8.00 7.50
N PRO A 12 26.42 -7.07 8.41
CA PRO A 12 25.76 -5.84 8.02
C PRO A 12 26.81 -4.92 7.41
N THR A 13 26.86 -4.87 6.07
CA THR A 13 27.64 -3.88 5.34
C THR A 13 27.04 -2.50 5.63
N LEU A 14 27.76 -1.65 6.38
CA LEU A 14 27.44 -0.22 6.48
C LEU A 14 27.50 0.37 5.07
N ALA A 15 26.37 0.87 4.57
CA ALA A 15 26.34 1.73 3.41
C ALA A 15 26.96 3.09 3.80
N VAL A 16 28.19 3.32 3.37
CA VAL A 16 28.81 4.64 3.41
C VAL A 16 28.11 5.50 2.36
N PHE A 17 27.32 6.48 2.79
CA PHE A 17 26.85 7.55 1.92
C PHE A 17 28.03 8.46 1.60
N ALA A 18 28.62 8.29 0.42
CA ALA A 18 29.57 9.24 -0.13
C ALA A 18 28.80 10.51 -0.53
N ILE A 19 28.93 11.56 0.29
CA ILE A 19 28.50 12.91 -0.11
C ILE A 19 29.56 13.39 -1.10
N GLY A 20 29.29 13.23 -2.39
CA GLY A 20 30.13 13.75 -3.46
C GLY A 20 30.06 15.27 -3.48
N THR A 21 31.10 15.94 -2.98
CA THR A 21 31.26 17.39 -3.15
C THR A 21 31.69 17.66 -4.59
N VAL A 22 30.79 18.20 -5.42
CA VAL A 22 31.14 18.68 -6.77
C VAL A 22 31.87 20.01 -6.62
N LEU A 23 33.19 20.02 -6.78
CA LEU A 23 33.97 21.24 -6.89
C LEU A 23 33.89 21.75 -8.34
N LEU A 24 33.04 22.74 -8.60
CA LEU A 24 33.00 23.43 -9.88
C LEU A 24 34.28 24.27 -10.03
N HIS A 25 35.25 23.78 -10.78
CA HIS A 25 36.36 24.59 -11.29
C HIS A 25 35.79 25.51 -12.38
N ALA A 26 35.53 26.77 -12.02
CA ALA A 26 35.24 27.80 -13.00
C ALA A 26 36.54 28.13 -13.75
N CYS A 27 36.70 27.59 -14.96
CA CYS A 27 37.63 28.15 -15.93
C CYS A 27 37.13 29.55 -16.27
N ARG A 28 37.85 30.60 -15.86
CA ARG A 28 37.59 31.96 -16.35
C ARG A 28 38.09 32.01 -17.79
N ASP A 29 37.16 31.93 -18.73
CA ASP A 29 37.37 32.34 -20.11
C ASP A 29 37.03 33.83 -20.18
N ASP A 30 38.03 34.70 -20.30
CA ASP A 30 37.89 36.17 -20.38
C ASP A 30 37.36 36.59 -21.77
N ARG A 31 36.20 36.06 -22.16
CA ARG A 31 35.47 36.49 -23.35
C ARG A 31 34.25 37.32 -22.95
N PRO A 32 34.06 38.55 -23.47
CA PRO A 32 32.87 39.33 -23.19
C PRO A 32 31.63 38.57 -23.68
N THR A 33 30.83 38.06 -22.75
CA THR A 33 29.62 37.29 -23.04
C THR A 33 28.42 38.21 -22.83
N ALA A 34 27.53 38.30 -23.81
CA ALA A 34 26.26 39.02 -23.70
C ALA A 34 25.46 38.50 -22.48
N PRO A 35 24.61 39.33 -21.85
CA PRO A 35 23.87 38.90 -20.65
C PRO A 35 22.87 37.79 -21.01
N SER A 36 23.26 36.54 -20.74
CA SER A 36 22.33 35.41 -20.73
C SER A 36 21.56 35.45 -19.42
N THR A 37 20.28 35.79 -19.49
CA THR A 37 19.35 35.67 -18.37
C THR A 37 19.29 34.20 -17.93
N PRO A 38 19.62 33.86 -16.68
CA PRO A 38 19.44 32.49 -16.22
C PRO A 38 17.94 32.19 -16.21
N LEU A 39 17.52 31.23 -17.05
CA LEU A 39 16.22 30.59 -16.94
C LEU A 39 16.21 29.80 -15.63
N SER A 40 15.67 30.43 -14.58
CA SER A 40 15.39 29.77 -13.31
C SER A 40 14.25 28.79 -13.53
N GLY A 41 14.58 27.56 -13.92
CA GLY A 41 13.64 26.46 -13.94
C GLY A 41 13.23 26.14 -12.50
N ALA A 42 12.05 26.57 -12.09
CA ALA A 42 11.48 26.18 -10.81
C ALA A 42 11.29 24.66 -10.79
N ILE A 43 12.10 23.98 -10.00
CA ILE A 43 11.94 22.56 -9.70
C ILE A 43 10.70 22.47 -8.80
N LEU A 44 9.59 21.93 -9.31
CA LEU A 44 8.43 21.65 -8.48
C LEU A 44 8.79 20.49 -7.56
N ALA A 45 8.98 20.76 -6.27
CA ALA A 45 9.15 19.71 -5.27
C ALA A 45 7.84 18.93 -5.14
N GLU A 46 7.85 17.65 -5.52
CA GLU A 46 6.71 16.75 -5.32
C GLU A 46 6.57 16.46 -3.83
N THR A 47 5.49 16.94 -3.22
CA THR A 47 5.21 16.73 -1.79
C THR A 47 4.45 15.42 -1.63
N ALA A 48 5.09 14.42 -1.01
CA ALA A 48 4.43 13.18 -0.63
C ALA A 48 3.69 13.36 0.71
N SER A 49 2.48 12.81 0.80
CA SER A 49 1.68 12.78 2.03
C SER A 49 1.03 11.41 2.20
N THR A 50 0.81 11.01 3.45
CA THR A 50 0.12 9.76 3.82
C THR A 50 -1.19 10.11 4.51
N ALA A 51 -2.27 9.43 4.13
CA ALA A 51 -3.58 9.55 4.78
C ALA A 51 -4.01 8.20 5.36
N VAL A 52 -4.64 8.22 6.52
CA VAL A 52 -5.35 7.07 7.09
C VAL A 52 -6.83 7.25 6.79
N ILE A 53 -7.41 6.28 6.08
CA ILE A 53 -8.83 6.31 5.69
C ILE A 53 -9.52 5.13 6.36
N HIS A 54 -10.53 5.44 7.18
CA HIS A 54 -11.40 4.45 7.78
C HIS A 54 -12.57 4.14 6.84
N PRO A 55 -13.11 2.91 6.85
CA PRO A 55 -14.34 2.64 6.11
C PRO A 55 -15.47 3.51 6.66
N THR A 56 -16.30 4.04 5.77
CA THR A 56 -17.53 4.78 6.12
C THR A 56 -18.72 3.85 6.37
N GLY A 57 -18.57 2.58 5.99
CA GLY A 57 -19.49 1.51 6.32
C GLY A 57 -18.90 0.17 5.89
N ASP A 58 -19.29 -0.88 6.58
CA ASP A 58 -18.89 -2.25 6.26
C ASP A 58 -20.00 -3.23 6.61
N THR A 59 -19.94 -4.40 5.98
CA THR A 59 -20.86 -5.52 6.20
C THR A 59 -20.21 -6.79 5.68
N TYR A 60 -20.85 -7.93 5.94
CA TYR A 60 -20.64 -9.13 5.13
C TYR A 60 -21.96 -9.55 4.49
N LEU A 61 -21.86 -10.16 3.32
CA LEU A 61 -22.98 -10.60 2.49
C LEU A 61 -22.98 -12.12 2.45
N GLY A 62 -24.06 -12.75 2.91
CA GLY A 62 -24.25 -14.21 2.86
C GLY A 62 -24.85 -14.70 1.54
N ILE A 63 -25.04 -16.03 1.45
CA ILE A 63 -25.78 -16.68 0.36
C ILE A 63 -27.29 -16.38 0.35
N ASP A 64 -27.80 -15.79 1.41
CA ASP A 64 -29.20 -15.43 1.64
C ASP A 64 -29.55 -13.99 1.20
N ALA A 65 -28.59 -13.28 0.60
CA ALA A 65 -28.70 -11.88 0.21
C ALA A 65 -28.97 -10.90 1.39
N ALA A 66 -28.66 -11.31 2.62
CA ALA A 66 -28.73 -10.44 3.79
C ALA A 66 -27.47 -9.56 3.92
N SER A 67 -27.65 -8.37 4.49
CA SER A 67 -26.56 -7.51 4.99
C SER A 67 -26.49 -7.64 6.50
N HIS A 68 -25.29 -7.71 7.04
CA HIS A 68 -25.00 -7.82 8.46
C HIS A 68 -24.28 -6.57 9.02
N ALA A 69 -24.64 -5.39 8.51
CA ALA A 69 -23.98 -4.11 8.86
C ALA A 69 -24.10 -3.70 10.34
N THR A 70 -24.97 -4.34 11.11
CA THR A 70 -25.12 -4.12 12.56
C THR A 70 -24.21 -5.00 13.41
N GLU A 71 -23.52 -5.97 12.79
CA GLU A 71 -22.60 -6.86 13.51
C GLU A 71 -21.32 -6.14 13.89
N THR A 72 -20.74 -6.55 15.03
CA THR A 72 -19.51 -5.93 15.55
C THR A 72 -18.23 -6.50 14.92
N GLN A 73 -18.35 -7.59 14.18
CA GLN A 73 -17.23 -8.29 13.56
C GLN A 73 -17.54 -8.61 12.10
N LEU A 74 -16.53 -8.47 11.26
CA LEU A 74 -16.53 -8.95 9.89
C LEU A 74 -16.18 -10.44 9.88
N ASN A 75 -17.03 -11.24 9.24
CA ASN A 75 -16.87 -12.70 9.21
C ASN A 75 -16.67 -13.20 7.79
N LEU A 76 -15.87 -14.25 7.64
CA LEU A 76 -15.76 -15.05 6.43
C LEU A 76 -15.92 -16.53 6.79
N TYR A 77 -16.60 -17.29 5.94
CA TYR A 77 -16.74 -18.73 6.10
C TYR A 77 -16.81 -19.44 4.76
N THR A 78 -16.57 -20.76 4.80
CA THR A 78 -16.74 -21.64 3.65
C THR A 78 -17.92 -22.57 3.86
N TRP A 79 -18.70 -22.80 2.81
CA TRP A 79 -19.78 -23.79 2.79
C TRP A 79 -20.20 -24.11 1.34
N PRO A 80 -20.12 -25.37 0.90
CA PRO A 80 -19.44 -26.49 1.56
C PRO A 80 -17.92 -26.24 1.67
N ASP A 81 -17.20 -27.15 2.32
CA ASP A 81 -15.76 -27.03 2.60
C ASP A 81 -14.94 -26.44 1.45
N ALA A 82 -14.05 -25.51 1.79
CA ALA A 82 -13.15 -24.83 0.87
C ALA A 82 -13.84 -24.03 -0.25
N LYS A 83 -15.15 -23.78 -0.17
CA LYS A 83 -15.88 -22.87 -1.08
C LYS A 83 -16.35 -21.63 -0.34
N PRO A 84 -15.96 -20.41 -0.77
CA PRO A 84 -16.46 -19.18 -0.17
C PRO A 84 -17.99 -19.16 -0.15
N ALA A 85 -18.58 -18.89 1.01
CA ALA A 85 -20.03 -18.81 1.19
C ALA A 85 -20.52 -17.42 1.62
N ASN A 86 -19.60 -16.48 1.82
CA ASN A 86 -19.91 -15.08 2.03
C ASN A 86 -18.77 -14.20 1.52
N ALA A 87 -19.00 -12.89 1.55
CA ALA A 87 -17.99 -11.90 1.23
C ALA A 87 -18.10 -10.71 2.18
N ILE A 88 -16.97 -10.14 2.58
CA ILE A 88 -16.94 -8.85 3.26
C ILE A 88 -17.05 -7.74 2.21
N LEU A 89 -17.87 -6.73 2.50
CA LEU A 89 -18.00 -5.52 1.72
C LEU A 89 -17.67 -4.31 2.61
N MET A 90 -16.65 -3.55 2.23
CA MET A 90 -16.25 -2.31 2.90
C MET A 90 -16.36 -1.14 1.93
N LYS A 91 -16.80 0.02 2.44
CA LYS A 91 -16.89 1.27 1.69
C LYS A 91 -15.95 2.29 2.29
N PHE A 92 -15.13 2.93 1.45
CA PHE A 92 -14.21 3.98 1.85
C PHE A 92 -14.58 5.27 1.14
N ASP A 93 -14.55 6.40 1.87
CA ASP A 93 -14.62 7.73 1.26
C ASP A 93 -13.21 8.20 0.94
N LEU A 94 -12.94 8.45 -0.34
CA LEU A 94 -11.64 8.85 -0.85
C LEU A 94 -11.55 10.36 -1.11
N ALA A 95 -12.56 11.15 -0.74
CA ALA A 95 -12.60 12.60 -0.97
C ALA A 95 -11.47 13.36 -0.26
N SER A 96 -10.81 12.75 0.72
CA SER A 96 -9.62 13.32 1.38
C SER A 96 -8.36 13.29 0.50
N ILE A 97 -8.32 12.49 -0.57
CA ILE A 97 -7.21 12.46 -1.53
C ILE A 97 -7.40 13.60 -2.53
N PRO A 98 -6.44 14.55 -2.64
CA PRO A 98 -6.56 15.65 -3.59
C PRO A 98 -6.72 15.20 -5.04
N ALA A 99 -7.54 15.92 -5.80
CA ALA A 99 -7.70 15.64 -7.22
C ALA A 99 -6.38 15.84 -7.97
N GLY A 100 -6.05 14.89 -8.86
CA GLY A 100 -4.78 14.89 -9.59
C GLY A 100 -3.60 14.28 -8.84
N SER A 101 -3.79 13.78 -7.61
CA SER A 101 -2.75 13.03 -6.91
C SER A 101 -2.44 11.68 -7.58
N THR A 102 -1.16 11.31 -7.56
CA THR A 102 -0.71 9.95 -7.88
C THR A 102 -0.65 9.14 -6.59
N VAL A 103 -1.33 8.00 -6.54
CA VAL A 103 -1.23 7.05 -5.42
C VAL A 103 -0.04 6.12 -5.67
N SER A 104 1.00 6.25 -4.86
CA SER A 104 2.21 5.42 -4.96
C SER A 104 2.09 4.09 -4.21
N SER A 105 1.30 4.03 -3.13
CA SER A 105 0.99 2.79 -2.40
C SER A 105 -0.32 2.92 -1.61
N ALA A 106 -0.93 1.78 -1.29
CA ALA A 106 -2.07 1.69 -0.39
C ALA A 106 -2.02 0.34 0.35
N THR A 107 -2.36 0.34 1.63
CA THR A 107 -2.38 -0.86 2.47
C THR A 107 -3.73 -0.96 3.18
N LEU A 108 -4.41 -2.11 3.02
CA LEU A 108 -5.56 -2.47 3.84
C LEU A 108 -5.08 -3.35 5.00
N THR A 109 -5.32 -2.89 6.23
CA THR A 109 -4.99 -3.63 7.45
C THR A 109 -6.26 -4.18 8.07
N LEU A 110 -6.32 -5.50 8.28
CA LEU A 110 -7.43 -6.18 8.95
C LEU A 110 -6.91 -6.92 10.19
N ASN A 111 -7.70 -6.92 11.26
CA ASN A 111 -7.37 -7.63 12.49
C ASN A 111 -8.11 -8.96 12.55
N LEU A 112 -7.36 -10.07 12.57
CA LEU A 112 -7.93 -11.40 12.79
C LEU A 112 -8.23 -11.58 14.28
N VAL A 113 -9.51 -11.61 14.63
CA VAL A 113 -9.96 -11.73 16.03
C VAL A 113 -10.29 -13.17 16.43
N ALA A 114 -10.65 -14.01 15.46
CA ALA A 114 -11.00 -15.42 15.67
C ALA A 114 -10.79 -16.24 14.39
N SER A 115 -10.51 -17.53 14.56
CA SER A 115 -10.49 -18.54 13.50
C SER A 115 -11.07 -19.84 14.07
N ASP A 116 -11.55 -20.74 13.20
CA ASP A 116 -11.94 -22.07 13.63
C ASP A 116 -10.73 -22.89 14.12
N ALA A 117 -11.01 -23.98 14.84
CA ALA A 117 -9.98 -24.86 15.42
C ALA A 117 -9.49 -25.95 14.45
N THR A 118 -9.58 -25.71 13.13
CA THR A 118 -9.20 -26.72 12.13
C THR A 118 -7.68 -26.96 12.13
N THR A 119 -7.29 -28.20 11.82
CA THR A 119 -5.88 -28.61 11.74
C THR A 119 -5.12 -27.99 10.56
N ASP A 120 -5.83 -27.44 9.57
CA ASP A 120 -5.24 -26.65 8.48
C ASP A 120 -5.97 -25.31 8.34
N PRO A 121 -5.62 -24.29 9.16
CA PRO A 121 -6.35 -23.04 9.25
C PRO A 121 -5.98 -22.04 8.14
N THR A 122 -5.30 -22.47 7.08
CA THR A 122 -4.78 -21.57 6.07
C THR A 122 -5.86 -21.18 5.07
N TYR A 123 -6.51 -20.06 5.32
CA TYR A 123 -7.47 -19.46 4.39
C TYR A 123 -6.82 -18.41 3.50
N THR A 124 -7.07 -18.50 2.19
CA THR A 124 -6.73 -17.41 1.26
C THR A 124 -7.91 -16.44 1.16
N VAL A 125 -7.70 -15.20 1.60
CA VAL A 125 -8.67 -14.11 1.46
C VAL A 125 -8.17 -13.13 0.41
N THR A 126 -8.96 -12.90 -0.63
CA THR A 126 -8.63 -11.96 -1.71
C THR A 126 -9.48 -10.69 -1.58
N ALA A 127 -8.85 -9.53 -1.79
CA ALA A 127 -9.54 -8.24 -1.87
C ALA A 127 -9.74 -7.83 -3.34
N HIS A 128 -10.92 -7.32 -3.66
CA HIS A 128 -11.28 -6.88 -5.02
C HIS A 128 -11.98 -5.52 -4.96
N ALA A 129 -11.70 -4.67 -5.94
CA ALA A 129 -12.43 -3.42 -6.11
C ALA A 129 -13.77 -3.69 -6.81
N ILE A 130 -14.84 -3.12 -6.26
CA ILE A 130 -16.12 -3.02 -6.97
C ILE A 130 -16.05 -1.81 -7.88
N VAL A 131 -16.18 -2.05 -9.19
CA VAL A 131 -16.14 -1.02 -10.22
C VAL A 131 -17.53 -0.76 -10.78
N ASN A 132 -17.79 0.48 -11.23
CA ASN A 132 -19.05 0.90 -11.87
C ASN A 132 -20.32 0.74 -11.01
N LYS A 133 -20.17 0.57 -9.70
CA LYS A 133 -21.26 0.45 -8.73
C LYS A 133 -20.88 1.20 -7.45
N ASN A 134 -21.89 1.75 -6.77
CA ASN A 134 -21.76 2.36 -5.45
C ASN A 134 -22.79 1.71 -4.53
N PRO A 135 -22.41 0.61 -3.82
CA PRO A 135 -23.31 -0.04 -2.89
C PRO A 135 -23.80 0.91 -1.79
N VAL A 136 -25.07 0.75 -1.42
CA VAL A 136 -25.63 1.33 -0.20
C VAL A 136 -25.45 0.28 0.89
N LEU A 137 -24.78 0.68 1.97
CA LEU A 137 -24.54 -0.11 3.17
C LEU A 137 -25.39 0.43 4.31
#